data_AF-A0AA42ZN49-F1
#
_entry.id   AF-A0AA42ZN49-F1
#
_cell.length_a   1.000
_cell.length_b   1.000
_cell.length_c   1.000
_cell.angle_alpha   90.00
_cell.angle_beta   90.00
_cell.angle_gamma   90.00
#
_symmetry.space_group_name_H-M   'P 1'
#
loop_
_entity.id
_entity.type
_entity.pdbx_description
1 polymer ?
#
loop_
_entity_poly.entity_id
_entity_poly.type
_entity_poly.pdbx_seq_one_letter_code
_entity_poly.pdbx_strand_id
1 'polypeptide(L)'
;MREATALYCLLDAWERHRAYPDTFHLPDPREVARLRPGSLAKIGAEFDPAPEAVEDVDAERFWTLVTEVAEAEGAPLYRGRIDNNLLYTERHGLAYGDVVTFAPRHILDVEVG
;
A
#
# COMPACT_ATOMS: atom_id res chain seq x y z
N MET A 1 -4.81 16.90 12.29
CA MET A 1 -5.02 15.61 11.60
C MET A 1 -6.36 15.68 10.91
N ARG A 2 -6.39 15.68 9.57
CA ARG A 2 -7.63 15.34 8.87
C ARG A 2 -7.72 13.81 8.90
N GLU A 3 -8.82 13.27 9.42
CA GLU A 3 -9.17 11.89 9.10
C GLU A 3 -9.64 11.92 7.65
N ALA A 4 -8.82 11.35 6.75
CA ALA A 4 -9.21 11.17 5.36
C ALA A 4 -10.50 10.34 5.35
N THR A 5 -11.59 10.93 4.86
CA THR A 5 -12.81 10.18 4.53
C THR A 5 -12.41 9.28 3.35
N ALA A 6 -12.08 8.02 3.63
CA ALA A 6 -11.37 7.16 2.69
C ALA A 6 -12.19 6.92 1.40
N LEU A 7 -11.76 7.55 0.31
CA LEU A 7 -12.21 7.30 -1.07
C LEU A 7 -11.34 6.24 -1.76
N TYR A 8 -10.46 5.54 -1.03
CA TYR A 8 -9.49 4.62 -1.61
C TYR A 8 -9.73 3.17 -1.18
N CYS A 9 -9.51 2.27 -2.14
CA CYS A 9 -9.27 0.86 -1.90
C CYS A 9 -7.76 0.59 -2.00
N LEU A 10 -7.21 -0.18 -1.07
CA LEU A 10 -5.82 -0.63 -1.19
C LEU A 10 -5.76 -1.88 -2.06
N LEU A 11 -4.83 -1.89 -3.00
CA LEU A 11 -4.57 -3.01 -3.88
C LEU A 11 -4.21 -4.25 -3.05
N ASP A 12 -4.87 -5.38 -3.34
CA ASP A 12 -4.52 -6.68 -2.78
C ASP A 12 -3.43 -7.34 -3.63
N ALA A 13 -2.20 -7.28 -3.14
CA ALA A 13 -1.03 -7.83 -3.80
C ALA A 13 -1.11 -9.36 -3.91
N TRP A 14 -1.73 -10.04 -2.95
CA TRP A 14 -1.88 -11.49 -2.98
C TRP A 14 -2.86 -11.93 -4.06
N GLU A 15 -3.96 -11.19 -4.26
CA GLU A 15 -4.89 -11.45 -5.37
C GLU A 15 -4.24 -11.20 -6.73
N ARG A 16 -3.46 -10.12 -6.86
CA ARG A 16 -2.71 -9.85 -8.10
C ARG A 16 -1.66 -10.91 -8.39
N HIS A 17 -0.91 -11.35 -7.38
CA HIS A 17 0.03 -12.46 -7.53
C HIS A 17 -0.69 -13.75 -7.93
N ARG A 18 -1.85 -14.05 -7.34
CA ARG A 18 -2.64 -15.23 -7.71
C ARG A 18 -3.12 -15.19 -9.17
N ALA A 19 -3.49 -14.01 -9.67
CA ALA A 19 -3.92 -13.83 -11.05
C ALA A 19 -2.75 -13.81 -12.05
N TYR A 20 -1.60 -13.25 -11.66
CA TYR A 20 -0.45 -13.02 -12.52
C TYR A 20 0.89 -13.39 -11.83
N PRO A 21 1.10 -14.66 -11.44
CA PRO A 21 2.21 -15.06 -10.57
C PRO A 21 3.59 -14.83 -11.18
N ASP A 22 3.69 -14.91 -12.52
CA ASP A 22 4.94 -14.79 -13.25
C ASP A 22 5.40 -13.34 -13.44
N THR A 23 4.51 -12.37 -13.27
CA THR A 23 4.79 -10.94 -13.53
C THR A 23 4.51 -10.05 -12.31
N PHE A 24 3.78 -10.56 -11.33
CA PHE A 24 3.44 -9.86 -10.10
C PHE A 24 4.04 -10.62 -8.93
N HIS A 25 5.30 -10.36 -8.61
CA HIS A 25 5.98 -11.00 -7.49
C HIS A 25 5.63 -10.34 -6.16
N LEU A 26 5.68 -11.12 -5.09
CA LEU A 26 5.52 -10.66 -3.72
C LEU A 26 6.89 -10.56 -3.04
N PRO A 27 7.06 -9.68 -2.03
CA PRO A 27 8.27 -9.65 -1.21
C PRO A 27 8.44 -10.95 -0.41
N ASP A 28 9.67 -11.24 0.03
CA ASP A 28 9.93 -12.38 0.91
C ASP A 28 9.11 -12.22 2.22
N PRO A 29 8.28 -13.21 2.60
CA PRO A 29 7.53 -13.16 3.86
C PRO A 29 8.40 -12.91 5.11
N ARG A 30 9.68 -13.32 5.09
CA ARG A 30 10.64 -13.07 6.17
C ARG A 30 11.03 -11.60 6.29
N GLU A 31 11.06 -10.86 5.18
CA GLU A 31 11.31 -9.42 5.20
C GLU A 31 10.06 -8.66 5.66
N VAL A 32 8.88 -9.06 5.19
CA VAL A 32 7.60 -8.51 5.68
C VAL A 32 7.46 -8.68 7.19
N ALA A 33 7.82 -9.84 7.73
CA ALA A 33 7.80 -10.11 9.17
C ALA A 33 8.78 -9.24 9.99
N ARG A 34 9.76 -8.59 9.35
CA ARG A 34 10.73 -7.69 9.99
C ARG A 34 10.35 -6.22 9.92
N LEU A 35 9.23 -5.89 9.27
CA LEU A 35 8.72 -4.52 9.23
C LEU A 35 8.47 -4.00 10.65
N ARG A 36 8.99 -2.80 10.89
CA ARG A 36 8.93 -2.09 12.18
C ARG A 36 8.95 -0.59 11.91
N PRO A 37 8.63 0.26 12.90
CA PRO A 37 8.74 1.71 12.73
C PRO A 37 10.12 2.10 12.16
N GLY A 38 10.13 2.93 11.12
CA GLY A 38 11.33 3.31 10.36
C GLY A 38 11.60 2.49 9.09
N SER A 39 10.91 1.36 8.88
CA SER A 39 10.99 0.59 7.62
C SER A 39 10.15 1.26 6.52
N LEU A 40 10.42 0.95 5.25
CA LEU A 40 9.56 1.34 4.14
C LEU A 40 8.73 0.14 3.67
N ALA A 41 7.45 0.40 3.37
CA ALA A 41 6.57 -0.57 2.74
C ALA A 41 5.92 0.06 1.51
N LYS A 42 6.00 -0.63 0.37
CA LYS A 42 5.34 -0.21 -0.86
C LYS A 42 3.93 -0.77 -0.88
N ILE A 43 2.95 0.10 -1.06
CA ILE A 43 1.52 -0.25 -1.17
C ILE A 43 0.92 0.39 -2.43
N GLY A 44 -0.30 0.02 -2.79
CA GLY A 44 -1.01 0.58 -3.94
C GLY A 44 -2.40 1.06 -3.56
N ALA A 45 -2.83 2.18 -4.12
CA ALA A 45 -4.21 2.67 -4.04
C ALA A 45 -4.87 2.52 -5.41
N GLU A 46 -5.99 1.80 -5.46
CA GLU A 46 -6.75 1.56 -6.69
C GLU A 46 -7.53 2.82 -7.10
N PHE A 47 -7.76 2.97 -8.40
CA PHE A 47 -8.59 4.04 -8.94
C PHE A 47 -10.06 3.60 -9.02
N ASP A 48 -10.97 4.40 -8.48
CA ASP A 48 -12.42 4.21 -8.63
C ASP A 48 -13.08 5.49 -9.20
N PRO A 49 -13.73 5.44 -10.38
CA PRO A 49 -13.76 4.31 -11.30
C PRO A 49 -12.39 4.06 -11.96
N ALA A 50 -12.15 2.82 -12.38
CA ALA A 50 -10.96 2.48 -13.17
C ALA A 50 -10.91 3.37 -14.43
N PRO A 51 -9.73 3.88 -14.82
CA PRO A 51 -9.63 4.82 -15.94
C PRO A 51 -10.06 4.16 -17.25
N GLU A 52 -11.02 4.77 -17.96
CA GLU A 52 -11.46 4.32 -19.28
C GLU A 52 -10.36 4.40 -20.36
N ALA A 53 -9.27 5.14 -20.11
CA ALA A 53 -8.33 5.57 -21.15
C ALA A 53 -6.83 5.42 -20.81
N VAL A 54 -6.46 4.82 -19.67
CA VAL A 54 -5.05 4.52 -19.38
C VAL A 54 -4.89 3.01 -19.47
N GLU A 55 -4.37 2.54 -20.61
CA GLU A 55 -3.98 1.15 -20.79
C GLU A 55 -3.16 0.70 -19.56
N ASP A 56 -3.68 -0.28 -18.84
CA ASP A 56 -3.02 -1.09 -17.81
C ASP A 56 -2.61 -0.43 -16.47
N VAL A 57 -3.06 0.78 -16.13
CA VAL A 57 -2.81 1.38 -14.80
C VAL A 57 -4.10 1.53 -13.98
N ASP A 58 -4.36 0.54 -13.12
CA ASP A 58 -5.53 0.49 -12.24
C ASP A 58 -5.24 0.94 -10.79
N ALA A 59 -3.97 1.26 -10.48
CA ALA A 59 -3.57 1.72 -9.15
C ALA A 59 -2.30 2.60 -9.21
N GLU A 60 -2.19 3.55 -8.27
CA GLU A 60 -0.92 4.22 -7.98
C GLU A 60 -0.17 3.44 -6.89
N ARG A 61 1.08 3.05 -7.16
CA ARG A 61 1.96 2.34 -6.21
C ARG A 61 2.97 3.31 -5.62
N PHE A 62 3.10 3.34 -4.30
CA PHE A 62 3.95 4.29 -3.58
C PHE A 62 4.53 3.70 -2.30
N TRP A 63 5.61 4.30 -1.82
CA TRP A 63 6.27 3.92 -0.57
C TRP A 63 5.65 4.64 0.62
N THR A 64 5.55 3.94 1.74
CA THR A 64 5.13 4.50 3.03
C THR A 64 6.19 4.24 4.08
N LEU A 65 6.45 5.23 4.92
CA LEU A 65 7.27 5.07 6.12
C LEU A 65 6.42 4.43 7.21
N VAL A 66 6.74 3.20 7.60
CA VAL A 66 6.06 2.53 8.72
C VAL A 66 6.31 3.33 9.99
N THR A 67 5.24 3.73 10.67
CA THR A 67 5.29 4.48 11.93
C THR A 67 4.80 3.66 13.11
N GLU A 68 3.97 2.65 12.87
CA GLU A 68 3.38 1.80 13.90
C GLU A 68 3.15 0.38 13.36
N VAL A 69 3.32 -0.62 14.23
CA VAL A 69 2.94 -2.02 13.98
C VAL A 69 2.08 -2.47 15.15
N ALA A 70 0.87 -2.89 14.86
CA ALA A 70 -0.10 -3.44 15.80
C ALA A 70 -0.47 -4.87 15.39
N GLU A 71 -1.23 -5.55 16.23
CA GLU A 71 -1.84 -6.84 15.92
C GLU A 71 -3.36 -6.68 15.89
N ALA A 72 -4.00 -7.19 14.83
CA ALA A 72 -5.45 -7.23 14.68
C ALA A 72 -5.84 -8.60 14.13
N GLU A 73 -6.80 -9.27 14.79
CA GLU A 73 -7.30 -10.59 14.37
C GLU A 73 -6.20 -11.66 14.21
N GLY A 74 -5.13 -11.58 15.01
CA GLY A 74 -4.00 -12.52 14.96
C GLY A 74 -3.05 -12.29 13.79
N ALA A 75 -3.14 -11.16 13.10
CA ALA A 75 -2.25 -10.76 12.01
C ALA A 75 -1.68 -9.34 12.26
N PRO A 76 -0.50 -9.01 11.71
CA PRO A 76 0.04 -7.67 11.85
C PRO A 76 -0.78 -6.65 11.05
N LEU A 77 -0.96 -5.48 11.63
CA LEU A 77 -1.59 -4.30 11.03
C LEU A 77 -0.61 -3.14 11.12
N TYR A 78 -0.31 -2.53 9.98
CA TYR A 78 0.68 -1.47 9.88
C TYR A 78 -0.01 -0.12 9.73
N ARG A 79 0.59 0.93 10.31
CA ARG A 79 0.30 2.32 9.92
C ARG A 79 1.54 2.92 9.32
N GLY A 80 1.41 3.47 8.11
CA GLY A 80 2.48 4.12 7.39
C GLY A 80 2.12 5.54 6.99
N ARG A 81 3.10 6.43 7.06
CA ARG A 81 2.98 7.81 6.57
C ARG A 81 3.49 7.88 5.13
N ILE A 82 2.72 8.47 4.24
CA ILE A 82 3.17 8.75 2.87
C ILE A 82 4.24 9.84 2.92
N ASP A 83 5.43 9.54 2.41
CA ASP A 83 6.59 10.44 2.47
C ASP A 83 7.07 10.91 1.07
N ASN A 84 6.23 10.73 0.06
CA ASN A 84 6.43 11.25 -1.30
C ASN A 84 5.17 11.97 -1.82
N ASN A 85 5.33 12.79 -2.86
CA ASN A 85 4.21 13.39 -3.57
C ASN A 85 3.59 12.37 -4.53
N LEU A 86 2.29 12.14 -4.40
CA LEU A 86 1.52 11.24 -5.27
C LEU A 86 1.01 11.98 -6.51
N LEU A 87 0.88 11.26 -7.62
CA LEU A 87 0.49 11.82 -8.92
C LEU A 87 -1.02 11.83 -9.13
N TYR A 88 -1.76 10.93 -8.47
CA TYR A 88 -3.19 10.73 -8.69
C TYR A 88 -4.03 11.03 -7.45
N THR A 89 -3.57 11.93 -6.57
CA THR A 89 -4.28 12.36 -5.35
C THR A 89 -5.75 12.69 -5.59
N GLU A 90 -6.12 13.30 -6.72
CA GLU A 90 -7.52 13.62 -7.03
C GLU A 90 -8.40 12.38 -7.28
N ARG A 91 -7.81 11.22 -7.58
CA ARG A 91 -8.52 9.98 -7.89
C ARG A 91 -8.71 9.05 -6.70
N HIS A 92 -7.73 8.99 -5.80
CA HIS A 92 -7.78 8.13 -4.61
C HIS A 92 -7.83 8.94 -3.30
N GLY A 93 -7.68 10.26 -3.34
CA GLY A 93 -7.78 11.14 -2.17
C GLY A 93 -6.61 11.07 -1.19
N LEU A 94 -5.52 10.36 -1.51
CA LEU A 94 -4.32 10.28 -0.66
C LEU A 94 -3.29 11.32 -1.08
N ALA A 95 -2.63 11.94 -0.11
CA ALA A 95 -1.61 12.94 -0.33
C ALA A 95 -0.37 12.72 0.55
N TYR A 96 0.69 13.48 0.26
CA TYR A 96 1.88 13.54 1.10
C TYR A 96 1.53 13.84 2.56
N GLY A 97 2.09 13.06 3.48
CA GLY A 97 1.89 13.21 4.91
C GLY A 97 0.66 12.50 5.48
N ASP A 98 -0.25 11.98 4.63
CA ASP A 98 -1.37 11.17 5.10
C ASP A 98 -0.88 9.86 5.71
N VAL A 99 -1.67 9.34 6.65
CA VAL A 99 -1.44 8.05 7.31
C VAL A 99 -2.40 7.02 6.75
N VAL A 100 -1.86 5.90 6.30
CA VAL A 100 -2.60 4.77 5.73
C VAL A 100 -2.42 3.56 6.63
N THR A 101 -3.52 2.86 6.90
CA THR A 101 -3.52 1.58 7.61
C THR A 101 -3.56 0.44 6.60
N PHE A 102 -2.68 -0.54 6.71
CA PHE A 102 -2.60 -1.66 5.76
C PHE A 102 -2.17 -2.97 6.42
N ALA A 103 -2.47 -4.09 5.74
CA ALA A 103 -2.18 -5.45 6.18
C ALA A 103 -1.13 -6.08 5.24
N PRO A 104 -0.53 -7.24 5.58
CA PRO A 104 0.44 -7.94 4.73
C PRO A 104 -0.01 -8.14 3.28
N ARG A 105 -1.31 -8.40 3.06
CA ARG A 105 -1.89 -8.59 1.73
C ARG A 105 -1.79 -7.36 0.82
N HIS A 106 -1.59 -6.15 1.37
CA HIS A 106 -1.44 -4.93 0.58
C HIS A 106 0.01 -4.57 0.23
N ILE A 107 0.98 -5.35 0.71
CA ILE A 107 2.40 -5.03 0.59
C ILE A 107 2.94 -5.57 -0.74
N LEU A 108 3.43 -4.65 -1.57
CA LEU A 108 4.06 -4.93 -2.87
C LEU A 108 5.57 -5.13 -2.76
N ASP A 109 6.21 -4.47 -1.80
CA ASP A 109 7.66 -4.45 -1.62
C ASP A 109 8.03 -3.89 -0.23
N VAL A 110 9.23 -4.17 0.26
CA VAL A 110 9.70 -3.72 1.58
C VAL A 110 11.18 -3.31 1.55
N GLU A 111 11.53 -2.29 2.32
CA GLU A 111 12.92 -2.00 2.71
C GLU A 111 13.02 -2.02 4.22
N VAL A 112 13.67 -3.07 4.74
CA VAL A 112 13.92 -3.24 6.18
C VAL A 112 15.34 -2.79 6.49
N GLY A 113 15.46 -1.78 7.37
CA GLY A 113 16.75 -1.39 7.95
C GLY A 113 17.27 -2.39 8.97
#